data_AF-A0AA88XXE0-F1
#
_entry.id   AF-A0AA88XXE0-F1
#
_cell.length_a   1.000
_cell.length_b   1.000
_cell.length_c   1.000
_cell.angle_alpha   90.00
_cell.angle_beta   90.00
_cell.angle_gamma   90.00
#
_symmetry.space_group_name_H-M   'P 1'
#
loop_
_entity.id
_entity.type
_entity.pdbx_description
1 polymer ?
#
loop_
_entity_poly.entity_id
_entity_poly.type
_entity_poly.pdbx_seq_one_letter_code
_entity_poly.pdbx_strand_id
1 'polypeptide(L)' 'NSTEGTWIGLRSEGNKSFKWIDGTVATDVPWDKNDPSFNEVSCAALHPFRARIRDNMCSKARYCLCGG' A
#
# COMPACT_ATOMS: atom_id res chain seq x y z
N ASN A 1 -4.24 -20.01 -1.56
CA ASN A 1 -3.03 -19.36 -1.00
C ASN A 1 -3.25 -17.85 -1.07
N SER A 2 -4.10 -17.32 -0.19
CA SER A 2 -4.89 -16.09 -0.46
C SER A 2 -4.54 -14.95 0.50
N THR A 3 -3.25 -14.76 0.77
CA THR A 3 -2.72 -13.82 1.79
C THR A 3 -1.96 -12.63 1.20
N GLU A 4 -1.87 -12.50 -0.12
CA GLU A 4 -1.00 -11.51 -0.77
C GLU A 4 -1.54 -10.07 -0.79
N GLY A 5 -2.85 -9.88 -0.59
CA GLY A 5 -3.48 -8.56 -0.63
C GLY A 5 -3.71 -8.02 -2.04
N THR A 6 -4.51 -6.96 -2.12
CA THR A 6 -4.87 -6.30 -3.38
C THR A 6 -4.23 -4.91 -3.43
N TRP A 7 -3.64 -4.55 -4.56
CA TRP A 7 -3.06 -3.22 -4.73
C TRP A 7 -4.12 -2.14 -4.60
N ILE A 8 -3.76 -1.08 -3.89
CA ILE A 8 -4.50 0.17 -3.84
C ILE A 8 -3.63 1.28 -4.42
N GLY A 9 -4.24 2.40 -4.80
CA GLY A 9 -3.54 3.53 -5.42
C GLY A 9 -2.61 4.32 -4.50
N LEU A 10 -1.99 3.70 -3.51
CA LEU A 10 -1.10 4.35 -2.54
C LEU A 10 0.34 3.84 -2.72
N ARG A 11 1.31 4.76 -2.79
CA ARG A 11 2.74 4.44 -2.96
C ARG A 11 3.61 5.33 -2.09
N SER A 12 4.78 4.84 -1.71
CA SER A 12 5.78 5.66 -1.00
C SER A 12 6.51 6.60 -1.97
N GLU A 13 6.91 7.78 -1.52
CA GLU A 13 7.73 8.72 -2.30
C GLU A 13 9.24 8.63 -2.01
N GLY A 14 9.69 7.66 -1.19
CA GLY A 14 11.11 7.46 -0.85
C GLY A 14 11.67 8.38 0.24
N ASN A 15 10.87 9.31 0.75
CA ASN A 15 11.18 10.27 1.82
C ASN A 15 10.31 10.04 3.06
N LYS A 16 9.89 8.79 3.31
CA LYS A 16 8.95 8.41 4.37
C LYS A 16 7.55 9.03 4.27
N SER A 17 7.16 9.58 3.11
CA SER A 17 5.76 9.92 2.83
C SER A 17 5.10 8.87 1.94
N PHE A 18 3.78 8.80 2.04
CA PHE A 18 2.93 8.06 1.13
C PHE A 18 1.96 9.03 0.44
N LYS A 19 1.74 8.77 -0.84
CA LYS A 19 0.89 9.60 -1.71
C LYS A 19 0.00 8.72 -2.56
N TRP A 20 -1.24 9.14 -2.68
CA TRP A 20 -2.17 8.51 -3.60
C TRP A 20 -1.79 8.85 -5.04
N ILE A 21 -2.17 7.99 -5.98
CA ILE A 21 -1.91 8.19 -7.41
C ILE A 21 -2.57 9.47 -7.97
N ASP A 22 -3.61 9.98 -7.31
CA ASP A 22 -4.28 11.25 -7.64
C ASP A 22 -3.52 12.50 -7.17
N GLY A 23 -2.44 12.30 -6.42
CA GLY A 23 -1.60 13.35 -5.90
C GLY A 23 -1.91 13.81 -4.47
N THR A 24 -2.93 13.26 -3.83
CA THR A 24 -3.25 13.58 -2.44
C THR A 24 -2.28 12.92 -1.46
N VAL A 25 -1.85 13.66 -0.44
CA VAL A 25 -0.96 13.13 0.61
C VAL A 25 -1.78 12.28 1.57
N ALA A 26 -1.30 11.07 1.86
CA ALA A 26 -1.99 10.17 2.79
C ALA A 26 -1.56 10.46 4.23
N THR A 27 -2.50 10.84 5.09
CA THR A 27 -2.26 11.14 6.51
C THR A 27 -2.72 10.03 7.45
N ASP A 28 -3.86 9.39 7.16
CA ASP A 28 -4.54 8.46 8.07
C ASP A 28 -4.75 7.08 7.42
N VAL A 29 -3.64 6.34 7.27
CA VAL A 29 -3.66 5.01 6.66
C VAL A 29 -3.67 3.93 7.75
N PRO A 30 -4.61 2.96 7.73
CA PRO A 30 -4.70 1.90 8.72
C PRO A 30 -3.66 0.79 8.44
N TRP A 31 -2.39 1.10 8.67
CA TRP A 31 -1.29 0.14 8.50
C TRP A 31 -1.45 -1.10 9.39
N ASP A 32 -0.96 -2.24 8.92
CA ASP A 32 -0.81 -3.46 9.73
C ASP A 32 0.36 -3.29 10.71
N LYS A 33 0.43 -4.17 11.73
CA LYS A 33 1.47 -4.11 12.74
C LYS A 33 2.84 -4.31 12.07
N ASN A 34 3.75 -3.34 12.26
CA ASN A 34 5.11 -3.24 11.70
C ASN A 34 5.23 -2.56 10.33
N ASP A 35 4.13 -2.11 9.73
CA ASP A 35 4.15 -1.34 8.49
C ASP A 35 3.80 0.14 8.75
N PRO A 36 4.28 1.08 7.91
CA PRO A 36 5.12 0.83 6.75
C PRO A 36 6.61 0.70 7.12
N SER A 37 7.34 -0.16 6.41
CA SER A 37 8.76 -0.41 6.68
C SER A 37 9.71 0.72 6.24
N PHE A 38 9.23 1.65 5.39
CA PHE A 38 9.93 2.85 4.90
C PHE A 38 11.31 2.62 4.24
N ASN A 39 11.69 1.38 3.93
CA ASN A 39 13.07 1.08 3.52
C ASN A 39 13.35 1.37 2.04
N GLU A 40 12.35 1.26 1.15
CA GLU A 40 12.48 1.47 -0.31
C GLU A 40 11.16 1.96 -0.94
N VAL A 41 11.16 2.25 -2.26
CA VAL A 41 9.95 2.54 -3.02
C VAL A 41 9.01 1.34 -2.96
N SER A 42 7.96 1.46 -2.16
CA SER A 42 7.03 0.41 -1.85
C SER A 42 5.60 0.82 -2.21
N CYS A 43 4.83 -0.17 -2.65
CA CYS A 43 3.43 -0.03 -3.01
C CYS A 43 2.56 -0.57 -1.88
N ALA A 44 1.39 0.02 -1.67
CA ALA A 44 0.49 -0.37 -0.60
C ALA A 44 -0.54 -1.40 -1.08
N ALA A 45 -0.69 -2.49 -0.33
CA ALA A 45 -1.70 -3.52 -0.58
C ALA A 45 -2.66 -3.65 0.61
N LEU A 46 -3.95 -3.76 0.32
CA LEU A 46 -4.99 -4.04 1.30
C LEU A 46 -5.02 -5.54 1.62
N HIS A 47 -4.96 -5.87 2.91
CA HIS A 47 -5.09 -7.24 3.38
C HIS A 47 -6.57 -7.69 3.32
N PRO A 48 -6.89 -8.83 2.67
CA PRO A 48 -8.27 -9.19 2.33
C PRO A 48 -9.17 -9.42 3.54
N PHE A 49 -8.61 -9.86 4.68
CA PHE A 49 -9.40 -10.23 5.87
C PHE A 49 -9.22 -9.31 7.09
N ARG A 50 -8.30 -8.34 7.01
CA ARG A 50 -7.95 -7.49 8.18
C ARG A 50 -8.33 -6.04 7.98
N ALA A 51 -8.69 -5.63 6.76
CA ALA A 51 -8.86 -4.23 6.39
C ALA A 51 -7.65 -3.36 6.80
N ARG A 52 -6.45 -3.95 6.73
CA ARG A 52 -5.17 -3.30 7.07
C ARG A 52 -4.29 -3.21 5.84
N ILE A 53 -3.45 -2.18 5.81
CA ILE A 53 -2.58 -1.88 4.68
C ILE A 53 -1.17 -2.38 4.97
N ARG A 54 -0.50 -2.96 3.98
CA ARG A 54 0.91 -3.35 4.06
C ARG A 54 1.70 -2.76 2.91
N ASP A 55 2.90 -2.29 3.17
CA ASP A 55 3.84 -1.95 2.11
C ASP A 55 4.48 -3.23 1.54
N ASN A 56 4.61 -3.28 0.23
CA ASN A 56 5.15 -4.42 -0.49
C ASN A 56 5.95 -3.96 -1.70
N MET A 57 6.86 -4.82 -2.17
CA MET A 57 7.57 -4.61 -3.44
C MET A 57 6.58 -4.42 -4.59
N CYS A 58 6.68 -3.28 -5.26
CA CYS A 58 5.81 -2.91 -6.38
C CYS A 58 5.92 -3.87 -7.58
N SER A 59 7.03 -4.60 -7.71
CA SER A 59 7.27 -5.56 -8.79
C SER A 59 6.40 -6.82 -8.72
N LYS A 60 5.68 -7.05 -7.60
CA LYS A 60 4.80 -8.21 -7.47
C LYS A 60 3.49 -8.01 -8.24
N ALA A 61 3.20 -8.95 -9.15
CA ALA A 61 1.92 -9.02 -9.84
C ALA A 61 0.80 -9.37 -8.85
N ARG A 62 -0.21 -8.48 -8.71
CA ARG A 62 -1.42 -8.70 -7.91
C ARG A 62 -2.59 -7.99 -8.58
N TYR A 63 -3.81 -8.37 -8.20
CA TYR A 63 -4.99 -7.60 -8.53
C TYR A 63 -4.90 -6.18 -7.95
N CYS A 64 -5.51 -5.21 -8.61
CA CYS A 64 -5.63 -3.84 -8.14
C CYS A 64 -7.09 -3.44 -7.99
N LEU A 65 -7.37 -2.57 -7.00
CA LEU A 65 -8.64 -1.86 -6.89
C LEU A 65 -8.48 -0.50 -7.57
N CYS A 66 -9.29 -0.24 -8.59
CA CYS A 66 -9.41 1.08 -9.21
C CYS A 66 -10.68 1.75 -8.66
N GLY A 67 -10.55 2.99 -8.18
CA GLY A 67 -11.70 3.87 -7.95
C GLY A 67 -12.07 4.58 -9.25
N GLY A 68 -13.37 4.65 -9.56
CA GLY A 68 -13.91 5.41 -10.69
C GLY A 68 -14.12 6.88 -10.35
#